data_AF-A0A821MDQ9-F1
#
_entry.id   AF-A0A821MDQ9-F1
#
_cell.length_a   1.000
_cell.length_b   1.000
_cell.length_c   1.000
_cell.angle_alpha   90.00
_cell.angle_beta   90.00
_cell.angle_gamma   90.00
#
_symmetry.space_group_name_H-M   'P 1'
#
loop_
_entity.id
_entity.type
_entity.pdbx_description
1 polymer ?
#
loop_
_entity_poly.entity_id
_entity_poly.type
_entity_poly.pdbx_seq_one_letter_code
_entity_poly.pdbx_strand_id
1 'polypeptide(L)'
;MPDAFEQVPRIQPNENEIEQVCEWLQIYQYYSHLNIIMECIERFDLLPLDNEEAKIGRLKHLSGNENCSLKDIGQDYKILQECFQTLTHQHLQLIKTAVKCSNVIQMMKKSDLYSQHGRRRFQELRDNLTTQFQLQELNNMILNSWIITYALIEPFMLKANNFDDFILRLADITNLEESSLNHIKGKFQS
;
A
#
# COMPACT_ATOMS: atom_id res chain seq x y z
N MET A 1 36.35 -50.51 -7.61
CA MET A 1 36.62 -49.12 -7.22
C MET A 1 35.29 -48.46 -6.94
N PRO A 2 35.00 -48.05 -5.69
CA PRO A 2 33.84 -47.20 -5.42
C PRO A 2 34.26 -45.72 -5.51
N ASP A 3 33.50 -44.95 -6.27
CA ASP A 3 33.66 -43.51 -6.37
C ASP A 3 33.45 -42.87 -4.99
N ALA A 4 34.48 -42.18 -4.51
CA ALA A 4 34.38 -41.29 -3.37
C ALA A 4 33.58 -40.07 -3.80
N PHE A 5 32.28 -40.08 -3.55
CA PHE A 5 31.49 -38.84 -3.55
C PHE A 5 32.07 -37.95 -2.45
N GLU A 6 32.82 -36.92 -2.83
CA GLU A 6 33.15 -35.81 -1.95
C GLU A 6 31.85 -35.28 -1.37
N GLN A 7 31.65 -35.51 -0.07
CA GLN A 7 30.57 -34.88 0.67
C GLN A 7 30.89 -33.39 0.69
N VAL A 8 30.19 -32.61 -0.14
CA VAL A 8 30.18 -31.15 -0.05
C VAL A 8 29.82 -30.82 1.41
N PRO A 9 30.69 -30.13 2.17
CA PRO A 9 30.39 -29.81 3.55
C PRO A 9 29.08 -29.01 3.60
N ARG A 10 28.08 -29.51 4.31
CA ARG A 10 26.91 -28.70 4.65
C ARG A 10 27.37 -27.64 5.63
N ILE A 11 27.63 -26.44 5.13
CA ILE A 11 27.86 -25.26 5.96
C ILE A 11 26.55 -25.03 6.73
N GLN A 12 26.55 -25.31 8.03
CA GLN A 12 25.47 -24.88 8.93
C GLN A 12 25.77 -23.43 9.30
N PRO A 13 24.92 -22.47 8.92
CA PRO A 13 25.11 -21.09 9.34
C PRO A 13 25.01 -21.00 10.87
N ASN A 14 25.88 -20.20 11.48
CA ASN A 14 25.81 -19.93 12.91
C ASN A 14 24.64 -18.98 13.23
N GLU A 15 24.27 -18.87 14.50
CA GLU A 15 23.13 -18.03 14.93
C GLU A 15 23.28 -16.56 14.48
N ASN A 16 24.49 -16.01 14.50
CA ASN A 16 24.76 -14.64 14.04
C ASN A 16 24.53 -14.48 12.53
N GLU A 17 24.92 -15.47 11.73
CA GLU A 17 24.69 -15.49 10.27
C GLU A 17 23.20 -15.61 9.97
N ILE A 18 22.45 -16.39 10.76
CA ILE A 18 20.99 -16.52 10.64
C ILE A 18 20.31 -15.20 10.99
N GLU A 19 20.69 -14.56 12.10
CA GLU A 19 20.15 -13.25 12.50
C GLU A 19 20.41 -12.18 11.44
N GLN A 20 21.63 -12.15 10.91
CA GLN A 20 22.03 -11.20 9.86
C GLN A 20 21.23 -11.41 8.57
N VAL A 21 21.03 -12.66 8.15
CA VAL A 21 20.19 -12.97 6.98
C VAL A 21 18.73 -12.59 7.23
N CYS A 22 18.20 -12.84 8.43
CA CYS A 22 16.85 -12.41 8.80
C CYS A 22 16.68 -10.89 8.72
N GLU A 23 17.65 -10.13 9.23
CA GLU A 23 17.67 -8.67 9.13
C GLU A 23 17.69 -8.22 7.66
N TRP A 24 18.51 -8.83 6.82
CA TRP A 24 18.55 -8.52 5.38
C TRP A 24 17.25 -8.83 4.66
N LEU A 25 16.59 -9.93 4.99
CA LEU A 25 15.29 -10.27 4.41
C LEU A 25 14.21 -9.26 4.81
N GLN A 26 14.21 -8.82 6.07
CA GLN A 26 13.31 -7.77 6.53
C GLN A 26 13.59 -6.46 5.80
N ILE A 27 14.84 -6.01 5.76
CA ILE A 27 15.28 -4.83 5.01
C ILE A 27 14.78 -4.91 3.56
N TYR A 28 15.06 -6.00 2.85
CA TYR A 28 14.64 -6.20 1.47
C TYR A 28 13.12 -6.08 1.32
N GLN A 29 12.35 -6.67 2.24
CA GLN A 29 10.89 -6.58 2.23
C GLN A 29 10.42 -5.12 2.32
N TYR A 30 10.92 -4.33 3.26
CA TYR A 30 10.54 -2.92 3.39
C TYR A 30 10.96 -2.07 2.18
N TYR A 31 12.14 -2.31 1.61
CA TYR A 31 12.55 -1.64 0.37
C TYR A 31 11.66 -2.01 -0.81
N SER A 32 11.22 -3.26 -0.92
CA SER A 32 10.30 -3.67 -1.98
C SER A 32 8.95 -2.95 -1.88
N HIS A 33 8.52 -2.60 -0.66
CA HIS A 33 7.30 -1.84 -0.40
C HIS A 33 7.49 -0.34 -0.64
N LEU A 34 8.69 0.19 -0.33
CA LEU A 34 9.02 1.59 -0.51
C LEU A 34 8.76 2.06 -1.95
N ASN A 35 9.23 1.29 -2.95
CA ASN A 35 9.08 1.67 -4.34
C ASN A 35 7.59 1.80 -4.76
N ILE A 36 6.74 0.89 -4.28
CA ILE A 36 5.29 0.93 -4.56
C ILE A 36 4.63 2.13 -3.88
N ILE A 37 5.07 2.47 -2.67
CA ILE A 37 4.55 3.61 -1.91
C ILE A 37 4.96 4.93 -2.59
N MET A 38 6.22 5.04 -3.03
CA MET A 38 6.71 6.20 -3.77
C MET A 38 5.98 6.35 -5.11
N GLU A 39 5.82 5.26 -5.88
CA GLU A 39 5.03 5.27 -7.12
C GLU A 39 3.59 5.73 -6.85
N CYS A 40 2.97 5.29 -5.76
CA CYS A 40 1.62 5.71 -5.36
C CYS A 40 1.54 7.22 -5.10
N ILE A 41 2.47 7.75 -4.29
CA ILE A 41 2.54 9.17 -3.96
C ILE A 41 2.67 10.03 -5.21
N GLU A 42 3.58 9.65 -6.12
CA GLU A 42 3.82 10.38 -7.36
C GLU A 42 2.64 10.28 -8.32
N ARG A 43 2.08 9.08 -8.51
CA ARG A 43 0.98 8.85 -9.45
C ARG A 43 -0.32 9.56 -9.05
N PHE A 44 -0.58 9.74 -7.77
CA PHE A 44 -1.79 10.39 -7.27
C PHE A 44 -1.59 11.83 -6.78
N ASP A 45 -0.35 12.35 -6.85
CA ASP A 45 0.02 13.68 -6.36
C ASP A 45 -0.45 13.88 -4.90
N LEU A 46 -0.04 12.94 -4.03
CA LEU A 46 -0.54 12.86 -2.64
C LEU A 46 0.16 13.80 -1.67
N LEU A 47 1.29 14.36 -2.06
CA LEU A 47 2.10 15.24 -1.21
C LEU A 47 2.27 16.62 -1.87
N PRO A 48 2.53 17.67 -1.09
CA PRO A 48 2.86 18.98 -1.65
C PRO A 48 4.17 18.92 -2.44
N LEU A 49 4.24 19.61 -3.58
CA LEU A 49 5.45 19.66 -4.41
C LEU A 49 6.64 20.33 -3.69
N ASP A 50 6.34 21.24 -2.77
CA ASP A 50 7.32 22.02 -2.01
C ASP A 50 7.75 21.32 -0.70
N ASN A 51 7.32 20.07 -0.49
CA ASN A 51 7.64 19.33 0.71
C ASN A 51 9.09 18.81 0.61
N GLU A 52 10.07 19.64 0.98
CA GLU A 52 11.48 19.27 1.24
C GLU A 52 11.59 18.38 2.49
N GLU A 53 10.73 17.38 2.59
CA GLU A 53 10.69 16.52 3.75
C GLU A 53 11.93 15.64 3.74
N ALA A 54 12.83 15.84 4.71
CA ALA A 54 14.09 15.11 4.82
C ALA A 54 13.88 13.58 4.78
N LYS A 55 12.74 13.10 5.31
CA LYS A 55 12.30 11.70 5.21
C LYS A 55 12.09 11.29 3.75
N ILE A 56 11.28 12.00 2.97
CA ILE A 56 11.03 11.70 1.54
C ILE A 56 12.34 11.77 0.74
N GLY A 57 13.19 12.76 1.01
CA GLY A 57 14.51 12.86 0.37
C GLY A 57 15.38 11.63 0.61
N ARG A 58 15.44 11.14 1.84
CA ARG A 58 16.14 9.89 2.18
C ARG A 58 15.50 8.69 1.51
N LEU A 59 14.18 8.56 1.57
CA LEU A 59 13.43 7.48 0.91
C LEU A 59 13.65 7.43 -0.61
N LYS A 60 13.68 8.59 -1.28
CA LYS A 60 13.99 8.70 -2.71
C LYS A 60 15.43 8.30 -3.02
N HIS A 61 16.39 8.74 -2.22
CA HIS A 61 17.80 8.33 -2.34
C HIS A 61 17.94 6.80 -2.30
N LEU A 62 17.22 6.16 -1.38
CA LEU A 62 17.21 4.70 -1.23
C LEU A 62 16.58 3.96 -2.41
N SER A 63 15.55 4.53 -3.03
CA SER A 63 14.88 3.91 -4.20
C SER A 63 15.71 3.96 -5.49
N GLY A 64 16.65 4.92 -5.59
CA GLY A 64 17.35 5.24 -6.84
C GLY A 64 18.86 4.98 -6.84
N ASN A 65 19.45 4.53 -5.74
CA ASN A 65 20.90 4.37 -5.62
C ASN A 65 21.33 2.89 -5.57
N GLU A 66 21.73 2.36 -6.72
CA GLU A 66 22.26 0.99 -6.87
C GLU A 66 23.60 0.78 -6.11
N ASN A 67 24.24 1.86 -5.65
CA ASN A 67 25.54 1.84 -4.97
C ASN A 67 25.46 2.05 -3.45
N CYS A 68 24.28 1.96 -2.84
CA CYS A 68 24.15 2.06 -1.38
C CYS A 68 24.86 0.90 -0.68
N SER A 69 25.67 1.21 0.35
CA SER A 69 26.27 0.16 1.17
C SER A 69 25.24 -0.46 2.10
N LEU A 70 25.42 -1.74 2.45
CA LEU A 70 24.57 -2.46 3.41
C LEU A 70 24.47 -1.77 4.78
N LYS A 71 25.51 -1.02 5.17
CA LYS A 71 25.56 -0.25 6.42
C LYS A 71 24.67 1.00 6.34
N ASP A 72 24.66 1.69 5.21
CA ASP A 72 23.78 2.85 4.98
C ASP A 72 22.32 2.39 4.93
N ILE A 73 22.09 1.26 4.26
CA ILE A 73 20.78 0.60 4.18
C ILE A 73 20.25 0.24 5.58
N GLY A 74 21.10 -0.25 6.49
CA GLY A 74 20.72 -0.61 7.86
C GLY A 74 20.37 0.59 8.76
N GLN A 75 20.96 1.77 8.53
CA GLN A 75 20.58 2.97 9.27
C GLN A 75 19.23 3.52 8.79
N ASP A 76 19.03 3.54 7.47
CA ASP A 76 17.78 3.99 6.88
C ASP A 76 16.64 2.97 7.06
N TYR A 77 16.97 1.70 7.28
CA TYR A 77 16.00 0.66 7.66
C TYR A 77 15.22 1.03 8.91
N LYS A 78 15.84 1.63 9.93
CA LYS A 78 15.12 2.03 11.14
C LYS A 78 14.05 3.08 10.86
N ILE A 79 14.35 4.01 9.95
CA ILE A 79 13.40 5.04 9.50
C ILE A 79 12.24 4.38 8.74
N LEU A 80 12.54 3.44 7.83
CA LEU A 80 11.53 2.68 7.10
C LEU A 80 10.64 1.86 8.05
N GLN A 81 11.26 1.18 9.01
CA GLN A 81 10.57 0.35 9.99
C GLN A 81 9.64 1.20 10.87
N GLU A 82 10.11 2.36 11.36
CA GLU A 82 9.28 3.28 12.15
C GLU A 82 8.09 3.83 11.33
N CYS A 83 8.31 4.13 10.06
CA CYS A 83 7.25 4.60 9.16
C CYS A 83 6.23 3.50 8.84
N PHE A 84 6.68 2.26 8.65
CA PHE A 84 5.83 1.20 8.12
C PHE A 84 5.33 0.20 9.17
N GLN A 85 5.78 0.28 10.43
CA GLN A 85 5.28 -0.58 11.51
C GLN A 85 3.77 -0.48 11.73
N THR A 86 3.16 0.66 11.37
CA THR A 86 1.72 0.89 11.46
C THR A 86 0.94 0.28 10.29
N LEU A 87 1.64 -0.09 9.21
CA LEU A 87 1.03 -0.67 8.02
C LEU A 87 1.07 -2.20 8.07
N THR A 88 -0.10 -2.80 7.97
CA THR A 88 -0.23 -4.26 7.76
C THR A 88 -0.03 -4.64 6.29
N HIS A 89 0.09 -5.96 6.03
CA HIS A 89 0.15 -6.48 4.67
C HIS A 89 -1.03 -6.03 3.79
N GLN A 90 -2.24 -5.95 4.36
CA GLN A 90 -3.43 -5.52 3.63
C GLN A 90 -3.32 -4.07 3.16
N HIS A 91 -2.71 -3.18 3.94
CA HIS A 91 -2.48 -1.78 3.53
C HIS A 91 -1.56 -1.72 2.31
N LEU A 92 -0.49 -2.50 2.31
CA LEU A 92 0.43 -2.60 1.19
C LEU A 92 -0.24 -3.18 -0.07
N GLN A 93 -1.14 -4.15 0.11
CA GLN A 93 -1.95 -4.68 -1.01
C GLN A 93 -2.95 -3.65 -1.53
N LEU A 94 -3.55 -2.83 -0.67
CA LEU A 94 -4.42 -1.74 -1.07
C LEU A 94 -3.64 -0.74 -1.94
N ILE A 95 -2.47 -0.28 -1.49
CA ILE A 95 -1.62 0.65 -2.25
C ILE A 95 -1.28 0.05 -3.63
N LYS A 96 -0.81 -1.20 -3.65
CA LYS A 96 -0.50 -1.90 -4.91
C LYS A 96 -1.72 -1.99 -5.84
N THR A 97 -2.90 -2.24 -5.28
CA THR A 97 -4.15 -2.34 -6.05
C THR A 97 -4.58 -0.97 -6.58
N ALA A 98 -4.53 0.08 -5.75
CA ALA A 98 -4.85 1.44 -6.15
C ALA A 98 -3.94 1.92 -7.30
N VAL A 99 -2.63 1.69 -7.18
CA VAL A 99 -1.63 2.00 -8.22
C VAL A 99 -1.98 1.31 -9.56
N LYS A 100 -2.37 0.03 -9.53
CA LYS A 100 -2.82 -0.72 -10.72
C LYS A 100 -4.14 -0.21 -11.29
N CYS A 101 -5.08 0.17 -10.43
CA CYS A 101 -6.41 0.66 -10.77
C CYS A 101 -6.46 2.20 -10.91
N SER A 102 -5.32 2.83 -11.19
CA SER A 102 -5.18 4.29 -11.14
C SER A 102 -6.18 5.07 -11.98
N ASN A 103 -6.60 4.54 -13.14
CA ASN A 103 -7.64 5.14 -13.97
C ASN A 103 -8.97 5.31 -13.20
N VAL A 104 -9.38 4.31 -12.43
CA VAL A 104 -10.61 4.36 -11.63
C VAL A 104 -10.50 5.43 -10.55
N ILE A 105 -9.37 5.45 -9.83
CA ILE A 105 -9.09 6.45 -8.79
C ILE A 105 -9.09 7.87 -9.38
N GLN A 106 -8.44 8.07 -10.52
CA GLN A 106 -8.41 9.36 -11.20
C GLN A 106 -9.79 9.78 -11.70
N MET A 107 -10.62 8.86 -12.21
CA MET A 107 -12.01 9.16 -12.57
C MET A 107 -12.82 9.59 -11.35
N MET A 108 -12.66 8.92 -10.22
CA MET A 108 -13.32 9.30 -8.96
C MET A 108 -12.84 10.67 -8.46
N LYS A 109 -11.54 10.99 -8.63
CA LYS A 109 -10.96 12.28 -8.24
C LYS A 109 -11.49 13.41 -9.12
N LYS A 110 -11.58 13.18 -10.43
CA LYS A 110 -12.19 14.12 -11.40
C LYS A 110 -13.68 14.34 -11.17
N SER A 111 -14.38 13.35 -10.63
CA SER A 111 -15.81 13.44 -10.30
C SER A 111 -16.09 14.19 -9.00
N ASP A 112 -15.05 14.69 -8.32
CA ASP A 112 -15.12 15.46 -7.07
C ASP A 112 -15.95 14.79 -5.97
N LEU A 113 -15.88 13.45 -5.90
CA LEU A 113 -16.73 12.66 -5.00
C LEU A 113 -16.49 12.94 -3.52
N TYR A 114 -15.32 13.45 -3.14
CA TYR A 114 -14.92 13.65 -1.74
C TYR A 114 -15.01 15.12 -1.29
N SER A 115 -15.50 16.04 -2.14
CA SER A 115 -15.87 17.38 -1.68
C SER A 115 -17.08 17.35 -0.76
N GLN A 116 -17.38 18.46 -0.10
CA GLN A 116 -18.55 18.56 0.76
C GLN A 116 -19.84 18.23 0.00
N HIS A 117 -19.97 18.69 -1.25
CA HIS A 117 -21.12 18.39 -2.10
C HIS A 117 -21.10 16.93 -2.58
N GLY A 118 -19.92 16.43 -3.02
CA GLY A 118 -19.75 15.04 -3.45
C GLY A 118 -20.12 14.03 -2.35
N ARG A 119 -19.64 14.24 -1.12
CA ARG A 119 -19.95 13.40 0.05
C ARG A 119 -21.44 13.36 0.35
N ARG A 120 -22.10 14.53 0.34
CA ARG A 120 -23.55 14.62 0.56
C ARG A 120 -24.31 13.85 -0.52
N ARG A 121 -23.97 14.06 -1.80
CA ARG A 121 -24.61 13.36 -2.92
C ARG A 121 -24.39 11.85 -2.87
N PHE A 122 -23.20 11.41 -2.47
CA PHE A 122 -22.88 10.00 -2.26
C PHE A 122 -23.76 9.40 -1.16
N GLN A 123 -23.91 10.08 -0.03
CA GLN A 123 -24.78 9.64 1.07
C GLN A 123 -26.26 9.54 0.64
N GLU A 124 -26.77 10.55 -0.06
CA GLU A 124 -28.14 10.55 -0.58
C GLU A 124 -28.37 9.38 -1.56
N LEU A 125 -27.43 9.13 -2.47
CA LEU A 125 -27.51 7.99 -3.41
C LEU A 125 -27.43 6.65 -2.68
N ARG A 126 -26.51 6.52 -1.72
CA ARG A 126 -26.37 5.33 -0.90
C ARG A 126 -27.69 5.00 -0.21
N ASP A 127 -28.26 5.96 0.51
CA ASP A 127 -29.46 5.73 1.32
C ASP A 127 -30.66 5.34 0.43
N ASN A 128 -30.85 6.05 -0.68
CA ASN A 128 -31.90 5.75 -1.65
C ASN A 128 -31.74 4.35 -2.27
N LEU A 129 -30.53 3.99 -2.70
CA LEU A 129 -30.26 2.68 -3.31
C LEU A 129 -30.35 1.55 -2.27
N THR A 130 -29.92 1.78 -1.03
CA THR A 130 -30.08 0.81 0.05
C THR A 130 -31.56 0.48 0.27
N THR A 131 -32.44 1.48 0.27
CA THR A 131 -33.90 1.25 0.36
C THR A 131 -34.45 0.52 -0.86
N GLN A 132 -34.05 0.90 -2.08
CA GLN A 132 -34.55 0.27 -3.31
C GLN A 132 -34.09 -1.19 -3.47
N PHE A 133 -32.88 -1.52 -3.01
CA PHE A 133 -32.27 -2.83 -3.21
C PHE A 133 -32.45 -3.81 -2.05
N GLN A 134 -33.26 -3.48 -1.03
CA GLN A 134 -33.46 -4.33 0.16
C GLN A 134 -33.78 -5.79 -0.16
N LEU A 135 -34.51 -6.05 -1.25
CA LEU A 135 -34.92 -7.39 -1.68
C LEU A 135 -34.22 -7.86 -2.97
N GLN A 136 -33.21 -7.13 -3.43
CA GLN A 136 -32.49 -7.39 -4.68
C GLN A 136 -31.04 -7.74 -4.38
N GLU A 137 -30.79 -9.03 -4.08
CA GLU A 137 -29.50 -9.52 -3.57
C GLU A 137 -28.30 -9.10 -4.44
N LEU A 138 -28.41 -9.26 -5.77
CA LEU A 138 -27.36 -8.84 -6.71
C LEU A 138 -27.06 -7.34 -6.62
N ASN A 139 -28.10 -6.51 -6.60
CA ASN A 139 -27.95 -5.06 -6.59
C ASN A 139 -27.44 -4.57 -5.23
N ASN A 140 -27.83 -5.23 -4.14
CA ASN A 140 -27.30 -4.97 -2.82
C ASN A 140 -25.79 -5.31 -2.73
N MET A 141 -25.36 -6.42 -3.34
CA MET A 141 -23.94 -6.77 -3.44
C MET A 141 -23.13 -5.71 -4.22
N ILE A 142 -23.68 -5.21 -5.34
CA ILE A 142 -23.05 -4.13 -6.12
C ILE A 142 -22.95 -2.85 -5.31
N LEU A 143 -24.03 -2.47 -4.61
CA LEU A 143 -24.06 -1.29 -3.75
C LEU A 143 -23.02 -1.38 -2.62
N ASN A 144 -22.94 -2.52 -1.94
CA ASN A 144 -21.95 -2.75 -0.89
C ASN A 144 -20.51 -2.68 -1.44
N SER A 145 -20.28 -3.25 -2.63
CA SER A 145 -18.96 -3.14 -3.30
C SER A 145 -18.58 -1.69 -3.57
N TRP A 146 -19.54 -0.86 -3.99
CA TRP A 146 -19.32 0.57 -4.22
C TRP A 146 -19.04 1.33 -2.91
N ILE A 147 -19.78 1.06 -1.84
CA ILE A 147 -19.57 1.66 -0.51
C ILE A 147 -18.17 1.31 0.03
N ILE A 148 -17.78 0.03 -0.05
CA ILE A 148 -16.46 -0.43 0.37
C ILE A 148 -15.37 0.26 -0.45
N THR A 149 -15.50 0.29 -1.78
CA THR A 149 -14.51 0.93 -2.65
C THR A 149 -14.37 2.42 -2.32
N TYR A 150 -15.48 3.12 -2.09
CA TYR A 150 -15.47 4.53 -1.67
C TYR A 150 -14.73 4.72 -0.33
N ALA A 151 -14.90 3.83 0.64
CA ALA A 151 -14.14 3.94 1.89
C ALA A 151 -12.64 3.66 1.67
N LEU A 152 -12.30 2.59 0.93
CA LEU A 152 -10.93 2.13 0.76
C LEU A 152 -10.02 3.10 0.03
N ILE A 153 -10.56 3.88 -0.91
CA ILE A 153 -9.73 4.76 -1.74
C ILE A 153 -9.57 6.17 -1.19
N GLU A 154 -10.30 6.52 -0.13
CA GLU A 154 -10.31 7.86 0.46
C GLU A 154 -8.90 8.47 0.68
N PRO A 155 -7.91 7.72 1.20
CA PRO A 155 -6.56 8.27 1.43
C PRO A 155 -5.84 8.72 0.15
N PHE A 156 -6.26 8.26 -1.02
CA PHE A 156 -5.66 8.61 -2.32
C PHE A 156 -6.35 9.80 -3.00
N MET A 157 -7.43 10.32 -2.41
CA MET A 157 -8.27 11.33 -3.05
C MET A 157 -7.81 12.76 -2.76
N LEU A 158 -7.20 12.96 -1.59
CA LEU A 158 -6.80 14.26 -1.07
C LEU A 158 -5.31 14.28 -0.79
N LYS A 159 -4.68 15.46 -0.93
CA LYS A 159 -3.31 15.64 -0.49
C LYS A 159 -3.22 15.43 1.02
N ALA A 160 -2.19 14.70 1.43
CA ALA A 160 -1.72 14.71 2.80
C ALA A 160 -0.84 15.94 3.04
N ASN A 161 -0.76 16.36 4.29
CA ASN A 161 0.09 17.49 4.68
C ASN A 161 1.57 17.13 4.58
N ASN A 162 1.90 15.88 4.89
CA ASN A 162 3.25 15.33 4.88
C ASN A 162 3.21 13.79 4.75
N PHE A 163 4.38 13.15 4.67
CA PHE A 163 4.46 11.69 4.52
C PHE A 163 3.84 10.95 5.72
N ASP A 164 4.12 11.38 6.95
CA ASP A 164 3.59 10.72 8.15
C ASP A 164 2.05 10.78 8.20
N ASP A 165 1.44 11.90 7.82
CA ASP A 165 -0.02 12.07 7.70
C ASP A 165 -0.61 11.12 6.65
N PHE A 166 0.06 10.92 5.52
CA PHE A 166 -0.37 9.93 4.54
C PHE A 166 -0.36 8.50 5.10
N ILE A 167 0.71 8.12 5.80
CA ILE A 167 0.82 6.80 6.43
C ILE A 167 -0.24 6.61 7.51
N LEU A 168 -0.51 7.63 8.33
CA LEU A 168 -1.55 7.57 9.36
C LEU A 168 -2.94 7.39 8.75
N ARG A 169 -3.28 8.17 7.71
CA ARG A 169 -4.55 8.01 6.98
C ARG A 169 -4.74 6.63 6.38
N LEU A 170 -3.66 5.99 5.93
CA LEU A 170 -3.69 4.62 5.48
C LEU A 170 -3.93 3.64 6.63
N ALA A 171 -3.20 3.79 7.74
CA ALA A 171 -3.30 2.94 8.91
C ALA A 171 -4.68 3.02 9.60
N ASP A 172 -5.36 4.16 9.50
CA ASP A 172 -6.70 4.39 10.06
C ASP A 172 -7.83 3.69 9.29
N ILE A 173 -7.54 2.99 8.18
CA ILE A 173 -8.56 2.26 7.42
C ILE A 173 -8.98 1.00 8.19
N THR A 174 -10.09 1.09 8.90
CA THR A 174 -10.62 0.01 9.76
C THR A 174 -11.29 -1.15 9.01
N ASN A 175 -11.75 -0.93 7.76
CA ASN A 175 -12.47 -1.94 6.95
C ASN A 175 -11.56 -2.75 6.02
N LEU A 176 -10.30 -2.94 6.40
CA LEU A 176 -9.29 -3.55 5.54
C LEU A 176 -9.26 -5.08 5.64
N GLU A 177 -10.37 -5.73 5.30
CA GLU A 177 -10.43 -7.18 5.14
C GLU A 177 -9.93 -7.62 3.76
N GLU A 178 -9.34 -8.82 3.67
CA GLU A 178 -8.83 -9.36 2.40
C GLU A 178 -9.96 -9.53 1.35
N SER A 179 -11.17 -9.87 1.81
CA SER A 179 -12.41 -9.88 1.04
C SER A 179 -12.70 -8.53 0.38
N SER A 180 -12.46 -7.43 1.10
CA SER A 180 -12.74 -6.06 0.64
C SER A 180 -11.85 -5.66 -0.54
N LEU A 181 -10.62 -6.17 -0.60
CA LEU A 181 -9.69 -5.92 -1.71
C LEU A 181 -10.09 -6.65 -3.00
N ASN A 182 -10.84 -7.76 -2.91
CA ASN A 182 -11.29 -8.50 -4.09
C ASN A 182 -12.26 -7.69 -4.95
N HIS A 183 -13.01 -6.77 -4.35
CA HIS A 183 -13.92 -5.88 -5.07
C HIS A 183 -13.16 -4.89 -5.98
N ILE A 184 -11.95 -4.47 -5.59
CA ILE A 184 -11.13 -3.51 -6.36
C ILE A 184 -10.32 -4.23 -7.45
N LYS A 185 -9.86 -5.46 -7.19
CA LYS A 185 -9.03 -6.22 -8.15
C LYS A 185 -9.75 -6.55 -9.47
N GLY A 186 -11.08 -6.44 -9.51
CA GLY A 186 -11.90 -6.79 -10.66
C GLY A 186 -11.96 -8.31 -10.87
N LYS A 187 -13.10 -8.83 -11.30
CA LYS A 187 -13.22 -10.22 -11.76
C LYS A 187 -12.58 -10.39 -13.14
N PHE A 188 -11.26 -10.26 -13.23
CA PHE A 188 -10.51 -10.66 -14.42
C PHE A 188 -9.25 -11.40 -13.98
N GLN A 189 -9.45 -12.62 -13.49
CA GLN A 189 -8.52 -13.72 -13.71
C GLN A 189 -9.34 -14.81 -14.41
N SER A 190 -9.18 -14.85 -15.73
CA SER A 190 -9.45 -16.00 -16.60
C SER A 190 -8.46 -17.12 -16.29
#